data_AF-A0A1W9NUV7-F1
#
_entry.id   AF-A0A1W9NUV7-F1
#
_cell.length_a   1.000
_cell.length_b   1.000
_cell.length_c   1.000
_cell.angle_alpha   90.00
_cell.angle_beta   90.00
_cell.angle_gamma   90.00
#
_symmetry.space_group_name_H-M   'P 1'
#
loop_
_entity.id
_entity.type
_entity.pdbx_description
1 polymer ?
#
loop_
_entity_poly.entity_id
_entity_poly.type
_entity_poly.pdbx_seq_one_letter_code
_entity_poly.pdbx_strand_id
1 'polypeptide(L)'
;MLDKLQDSIDRAIESFANKITVKGVWSEMKENAKCASDRAVPGYPQHGNPKAGGMVIMAKALKKLQDEFDCEIHLVGHSAGSILFGHWLDELTKRKMKVASLTLYAPACTVAFANRHYIKAYEKKVIRKDRTFIYMMDDERERADHVAFYKKSLLYLVSRALEDIHKTPLLGMAASWDIDYSKKKDIYNTAQYAEMKRWIRYAKGIQRFVFDKSKSKVKTSLRDDYTDLAHGSFDNDIRVIEQTIRQIKGVGKLKYKVENLNGF
;
A
#
# COMPACT_ATOMS: atom_id res chain seq x y z
N MET A 1 -17.34 2.78 9.84
CA MET A 1 -16.03 2.15 9.52
C MET A 1 -15.13 3.14 8.78
N LEU A 2 -15.70 3.96 7.87
CA LEU A 2 -15.11 5.17 7.30
C LEU A 2 -14.75 6.22 8.38
N ASP A 3 -15.63 6.45 9.36
CA ASP A 3 -15.38 7.39 10.47
C ASP A 3 -14.09 7.11 11.25
N LYS A 4 -13.72 5.82 11.42
CA LYS A 4 -12.49 5.47 12.16
C LYS A 4 -11.21 5.70 11.35
N LEU A 5 -11.30 5.61 10.03
CA LEU A 5 -10.17 5.84 9.14
C LEU A 5 -9.95 7.34 8.96
N GLN A 6 -11.05 8.09 8.83
CA GLN A 6 -11.06 9.55 8.81
C GLN A 6 -10.58 10.12 10.13
N ASP A 7 -11.07 9.64 11.29
CA ASP A 7 -10.54 9.97 12.61
C ASP A 7 -9.03 9.69 12.77
N SER A 8 -8.51 8.63 12.15
CA SER A 8 -7.08 8.30 12.26
C SER A 8 -6.23 9.23 11.39
N ILE A 9 -6.77 9.64 10.24
CA ILE A 9 -6.16 10.64 9.36
C ILE A 9 -6.25 12.02 10.01
N ASP A 10 -7.39 12.37 10.62
CA ASP A 10 -7.62 13.63 11.31
C ASP A 10 -6.75 13.73 12.57
N ARG A 11 -6.63 12.67 13.38
CA ARG A 11 -5.67 12.64 14.51
C ARG A 11 -4.21 12.68 14.05
N ALA A 12 -3.90 12.09 12.89
CA ALA A 12 -2.58 12.23 12.31
C ALA A 12 -2.35 13.71 11.95
N ILE A 13 -3.31 14.36 11.28
CA ILE A 13 -3.36 15.80 10.92
C ILE A 13 -3.24 16.70 12.16
N GLU A 14 -3.97 16.44 13.24
CA GLU A 14 -3.89 17.15 14.53
C GLU A 14 -2.53 16.95 15.21
N SER A 15 -1.94 15.76 15.08
CA SER A 15 -0.62 15.42 15.61
C SER A 15 0.54 16.06 14.83
N PHE A 16 0.34 16.59 13.61
CA PHE A 16 1.41 17.19 12.80
C PHE A 16 2.08 18.41 13.45
N ALA A 17 1.50 18.95 14.51
CA ALA A 17 2.12 19.99 15.34
C ALA A 17 3.45 19.51 16.01
N ASN A 18 3.65 18.20 16.23
CA ASN A 18 4.87 17.65 16.85
C ASN A 18 5.40 16.42 16.09
N LYS A 19 6.59 16.54 15.48
CA LYS A 19 7.25 15.47 14.70
C LYS A 19 7.44 14.15 15.49
N ILE A 20 7.68 14.24 16.80
CA ILE A 20 7.86 13.07 17.68
C ILE A 20 6.54 12.28 17.80
N THR A 21 5.40 12.98 17.92
CA THR A 21 4.08 12.37 18.05
C THR A 21 3.67 11.66 16.76
N VAL A 22 3.89 12.28 15.58
CA VAL A 22 3.56 11.65 14.27
C VAL A 22 4.39 10.40 14.02
N LYS A 23 5.69 10.42 14.37
CA LYS A 23 6.54 9.22 14.25
C LYS A 23 6.06 8.09 15.17
N GLY A 24 5.61 8.43 16.38
CA GLY A 24 4.99 7.49 17.31
C GLY A 24 3.76 6.81 16.72
N VAL A 25 2.79 7.60 16.22
CA VAL A 25 1.57 7.11 15.57
C VAL A 25 1.89 6.22 14.36
N TRP A 26 2.85 6.62 13.52
CA TRP A 26 3.28 5.80 12.38
C TRP A 26 3.87 4.46 12.82
N SER A 27 4.68 4.46 13.89
CA SER A 27 5.29 3.25 14.45
C SER A 27 4.24 2.32 15.04
N GLU A 28 3.29 2.86 15.80
CA GLU A 28 2.15 2.13 16.37
C GLU A 28 1.27 1.52 15.27
N MET A 29 1.00 2.26 14.18
CA MET A 29 0.26 1.75 13.04
C MET A 29 0.97 0.54 12.39
N LYS A 30 2.30 0.58 12.24
CA LYS A 30 3.09 -0.56 11.75
C LYS A 30 3.02 -1.75 12.71
N GLU A 31 3.09 -1.51 14.01
CA GLU A 31 2.96 -2.54 15.05
C GLU A 31 1.57 -3.17 15.04
N ASN A 32 0.51 -2.37 14.95
CA ASN A 32 -0.87 -2.84 14.84
C ASN A 32 -1.08 -3.71 13.60
N ALA A 33 -0.49 -3.35 12.46
CA ALA A 33 -0.53 -4.16 11.24
C ALA A 33 0.16 -5.53 11.42
N LYS A 34 1.29 -5.57 12.14
CA LYS A 34 1.98 -6.81 12.52
C LYS A 34 1.13 -7.66 13.44
N CYS A 35 0.65 -7.08 14.55
CA CYS A 35 -0.17 -7.76 15.55
C CYS A 35 -1.47 -8.31 14.95
N ALA A 36 -2.08 -7.60 14.00
CA ALA A 36 -3.27 -8.07 13.30
C ALA A 36 -3.05 -9.41 12.57
N SER A 37 -1.81 -9.71 12.15
CA SER A 37 -1.43 -10.95 11.48
C SER A 37 -0.70 -11.94 12.41
N ASP A 38 -0.59 -11.63 13.70
CA ASP A 38 0.01 -12.53 14.69
C ASP A 38 -1.01 -13.54 15.21
N ARG A 39 -0.56 -14.77 15.47
CA ARG A 39 -1.41 -15.85 16.00
C ARG A 39 -1.58 -15.78 17.51
N ALA A 40 -0.70 -15.05 18.20
CA ALA A 40 -0.73 -14.87 19.64
C ALA A 40 -0.38 -13.40 19.96
N VAL A 41 -1.40 -12.55 19.90
CA VAL A 41 -1.31 -11.17 20.39
C VAL A 41 -1.51 -11.22 21.91
N PRO A 42 -0.54 -10.74 22.72
CA PRO A 42 -0.74 -10.56 24.14
C PRO A 42 -1.98 -9.68 24.34
N GLY A 43 -3.01 -10.22 25.00
CA GLY A 43 -4.22 -9.46 25.27
C GLY A 43 -3.88 -8.21 26.07
N TYR A 44 -4.59 -7.11 25.81
CA TYR A 44 -4.61 -5.96 26.71
C TYR A 44 -4.59 -6.47 28.17
N PRO A 45 -3.68 -5.99 29.04
CA PRO A 45 -3.29 -6.64 30.30
C PRO A 45 -4.44 -6.98 31.27
N GLN A 46 -5.65 -6.54 30.99
CA GLN A 46 -6.85 -6.78 31.79
C GLN A 46 -7.61 -8.07 31.43
N HIS A 47 -7.36 -8.75 30.30
CA HIS A 47 -8.22 -9.89 29.88
C HIS A 47 -7.52 -11.07 29.15
N GLY A 48 -6.86 -11.96 29.90
CA GLY A 48 -6.76 -13.40 29.58
C GLY A 48 -5.70 -13.88 28.56
N ASN A 49 -5.82 -15.16 28.15
CA ASN A 49 -4.92 -15.89 27.26
C ASN A 49 -4.69 -15.18 25.90
N PRO A 50 -3.51 -15.36 25.26
CA PRO A 50 -3.21 -14.78 23.95
C PRO A 50 -4.30 -15.06 22.91
N LYS A 51 -4.64 -14.04 22.11
CA LYS A 51 -5.66 -14.15 21.05
C LYS A 51 -5.04 -14.01 19.67
N ALA A 52 -5.66 -14.62 18.67
CA ALA A 52 -5.26 -14.43 17.28
C ALA A 52 -5.66 -13.02 16.80
N GLY A 53 -4.77 -12.36 16.07
CA GLY A 53 -5.04 -11.08 15.43
C GLY A 53 -6.14 -11.16 14.37
N GLY A 54 -6.76 -10.02 14.05
CA GLY A 54 -7.91 -9.94 13.15
C GLY A 54 -7.67 -10.53 11.75
N MET A 55 -6.48 -10.36 11.19
CA MET A 55 -6.12 -10.92 9.87
C MET A 55 -5.91 -12.44 9.92
N VAL A 56 -5.53 -13.00 11.07
CA VAL A 56 -5.51 -14.46 11.26
C VAL A 56 -6.92 -15.02 11.31
N ILE A 57 -7.84 -14.33 12.01
CA ILE A 57 -9.26 -14.70 12.04
C ILE A 57 -9.86 -14.63 10.62
N MET A 58 -9.59 -13.54 9.89
CA MET A 58 -10.01 -13.37 8.51
C MET A 58 -9.48 -14.50 7.61
N ALA A 59 -8.19 -14.85 7.71
CA ALA A 59 -7.62 -15.93 6.91
C ALA A 59 -8.26 -17.30 7.22
N LYS A 60 -8.63 -17.57 8.48
CA LYS A 60 -9.37 -18.79 8.85
C LYS A 60 -10.75 -18.81 8.21
N ALA A 61 -11.49 -17.70 8.27
CA ALA A 61 -12.83 -17.59 7.70
C ALA A 61 -12.80 -17.74 6.16
N LEU A 62 -11.90 -17.03 5.49
CA LEU A 62 -11.73 -17.13 4.04
C LEU A 62 -11.30 -18.53 3.60
N LYS A 63 -10.46 -19.22 4.38
CA LYS A 63 -10.08 -20.61 4.06
C LYS A 63 -11.29 -21.54 4.08
N LYS A 64 -12.14 -21.43 5.11
CA LYS A 64 -13.40 -22.19 5.17
C LYS A 64 -14.30 -21.89 3.98
N LEU A 65 -14.43 -20.61 3.60
CA LEU A 65 -15.21 -20.19 2.45
C LEU A 65 -14.66 -20.79 1.14
N GLN A 66 -13.35 -20.85 0.96
CA GLN A 66 -12.72 -21.49 -0.21
C GLN A 66 -12.85 -23.02 -0.23
N ASP A 67 -13.05 -23.65 0.93
CA ASP A 67 -13.29 -25.09 1.01
C ASP A 67 -14.75 -25.44 0.65
N GLU A 68 -15.67 -24.49 0.78
CA GLU A 68 -17.10 -24.65 0.51
C GLU A 68 -17.51 -24.10 -0.87
N PHE A 69 -16.86 -23.03 -1.34
CA PHE A 69 -17.18 -22.34 -2.58
C PHE A 69 -15.95 -22.12 -3.45
N ASP A 70 -16.15 -22.15 -4.76
CA ASP A 70 -15.12 -21.73 -5.72
C ASP A 70 -14.98 -20.20 -5.70
N CYS A 71 -14.10 -19.70 -4.83
CA CYS A 71 -13.86 -18.27 -4.67
C CYS A 71 -12.37 -17.88 -4.68
N GLU A 72 -12.10 -16.74 -5.33
CA GLU A 72 -10.77 -16.15 -5.44
C GLU A 72 -10.57 -15.04 -4.40
N ILE A 73 -9.32 -14.91 -3.92
CA ILE A 73 -8.93 -13.78 -3.06
C ILE A 73 -8.21 -12.75 -3.91
N HIS A 74 -8.74 -11.53 -3.95
CA HIS A 74 -8.10 -10.38 -4.59
C HIS A 74 -7.79 -9.31 -3.53
N LEU A 75 -6.58 -8.76 -3.58
CA LEU A 75 -6.13 -7.74 -2.63
C LEU A 75 -6.02 -6.39 -3.34
N VAL A 76 -6.66 -5.37 -2.78
CA VAL A 76 -6.51 -3.96 -3.18
C VAL A 76 -6.17 -3.16 -1.93
N GLY A 77 -5.01 -2.51 -1.93
CA GLY A 77 -4.50 -1.83 -0.74
C GLY A 77 -3.90 -0.49 -1.09
N HIS A 78 -4.24 0.54 -0.32
CA HIS A 78 -3.70 1.88 -0.49
C HIS A 78 -2.76 2.22 0.65
N SER A 79 -1.64 2.88 0.37
CA SER A 79 -0.78 3.48 1.39
C SER A 79 -0.32 2.41 2.40
N ALA A 80 -0.67 2.57 3.68
CA ALA A 80 -0.38 1.63 4.76
C ALA A 80 -1.01 0.24 4.59
N GLY A 81 -2.01 0.08 3.72
CA GLY A 81 -2.55 -1.24 3.34
C GLY A 81 -1.46 -2.19 2.82
N SER A 82 -0.40 -1.64 2.21
CA SER A 82 0.77 -2.41 1.79
C SER A 82 1.59 -3.00 2.94
N ILE A 83 1.50 -2.44 4.15
CA ILE A 83 2.16 -2.94 5.36
C ILE A 83 1.32 -4.06 5.96
N LEU A 84 0.00 -3.82 6.10
CA LEU A 84 -0.96 -4.83 6.55
C LEU A 84 -0.91 -6.08 5.66
N PHE A 85 -0.94 -5.91 4.33
CA PHE A 85 -0.86 -7.02 3.40
C PHE A 85 0.47 -7.75 3.44
N GLY A 86 1.61 -7.06 3.63
CA GLY A 86 2.89 -7.76 3.76
C GLY A 86 2.89 -8.74 4.94
N HIS A 87 2.40 -8.31 6.10
CA HIS A 87 2.26 -9.19 7.24
C HIS A 87 1.21 -10.30 7.00
N TRP A 88 0.09 -9.97 6.36
CA TRP A 88 -0.95 -10.96 6.10
C TRP A 88 -0.52 -12.03 5.10
N LEU A 89 0.28 -11.68 4.09
CA LEU A 89 0.84 -12.63 3.12
C LEU A 89 1.68 -13.73 3.79
N ASP A 90 2.34 -13.45 4.92
CA ASP A 90 3.00 -14.48 5.71
C ASP A 90 2.02 -15.48 6.33
N GLU A 91 0.87 -15.00 6.82
CA GLU A 91 -0.19 -15.87 7.34
C GLU A 91 -0.87 -16.67 6.23
N LEU A 92 -1.14 -16.07 5.07
CA LEU A 92 -1.66 -16.76 3.88
C LEU A 92 -0.69 -17.84 3.39
N THR A 93 0.61 -17.55 3.40
CA THR A 93 1.68 -18.52 3.09
C THR A 93 1.60 -19.75 4.00
N LYS A 94 1.46 -19.56 5.32
CA LYS A 94 1.35 -20.68 6.28
C LYS A 94 0.11 -21.53 6.04
N ARG A 95 -0.95 -20.95 5.46
CA ARG A 95 -2.22 -21.62 5.14
C ARG A 95 -2.29 -22.17 3.72
N LYS A 96 -1.23 -21.96 2.91
CA LYS A 96 -1.18 -22.32 1.49
C LYS A 96 -2.34 -21.68 0.68
N MET A 97 -2.79 -20.50 1.09
CA MET A 97 -3.82 -19.75 0.39
C MET A 97 -3.19 -18.90 -0.71
N LYS A 98 -3.85 -18.81 -1.86
CA LYS A 98 -3.39 -18.03 -3.01
C LYS A 98 -4.20 -16.73 -3.14
N VAL A 99 -3.53 -15.70 -3.64
CA VAL A 99 -4.11 -14.43 -4.03
C VAL A 99 -4.11 -14.34 -5.55
N ALA A 100 -5.29 -14.20 -6.14
CA ALA A 100 -5.52 -14.21 -7.58
C ALA A 100 -5.01 -12.92 -8.26
N SER A 101 -5.10 -11.78 -7.58
CA SER A 101 -4.43 -10.52 -7.95
C SER A 101 -4.12 -9.64 -6.75
N LEU A 102 -3.07 -8.84 -6.86
CA LEU A 102 -2.65 -7.84 -5.88
C LEU A 102 -2.53 -6.47 -6.56
N THR A 103 -3.30 -5.51 -6.10
CA THR A 103 -3.21 -4.11 -6.53
C THR A 103 -2.82 -3.22 -5.34
N LEU A 104 -1.78 -2.42 -5.51
CA LEU A 104 -1.30 -1.48 -4.50
C LEU A 104 -1.33 -0.05 -5.04
N TYR A 105 -2.03 0.85 -4.35
CA TYR A 105 -2.03 2.28 -4.63
C TYR A 105 -1.06 2.98 -3.67
N ALA A 106 -0.09 3.72 -4.20
CA ALA A 106 0.91 4.47 -3.43
C ALA A 106 1.43 3.72 -2.19
N PRO A 107 1.94 2.47 -2.32
CA PRO A 107 2.28 1.63 -1.16
C PRO A 107 3.32 2.28 -0.24
N ALA A 108 2.94 2.52 1.02
CA ALA A 108 3.78 3.19 2.01
C ALA A 108 4.78 2.26 2.74
N CYS A 109 4.80 0.96 2.43
CA CYS A 109 5.79 0.05 2.99
C CYS A 109 7.20 0.37 2.47
N THR A 110 8.21 0.15 3.32
CA THR A 110 9.61 0.33 2.91
C THR A 110 10.02 -0.75 1.91
N VAL A 111 11.01 -0.46 1.07
CA VAL A 111 11.56 -1.47 0.15
C VAL A 111 12.14 -2.67 0.92
N ALA A 112 12.77 -2.43 2.06
CA ALA A 112 13.26 -3.50 2.95
C ALA A 112 12.12 -4.40 3.47
N PHE A 113 10.98 -3.80 3.82
CA PHE A 113 9.78 -4.54 4.21
C PHE A 113 9.23 -5.36 3.04
N ALA A 114 9.15 -4.78 1.84
CA ALA A 114 8.72 -5.47 0.62
C ALA A 114 9.61 -6.68 0.31
N ASN A 115 10.93 -6.50 0.41
CA ASN A 115 11.93 -7.56 0.28
C ASN A 115 11.78 -8.69 1.30
N ARG A 116 11.27 -8.41 2.51
CA ARG A 116 11.05 -9.42 3.55
C ARG A 116 9.78 -10.23 3.32
N HIS A 117 8.67 -9.55 3.04
CA HIS A 117 7.34 -10.15 3.04
C HIS A 117 6.87 -10.53 1.63
N TYR A 118 6.98 -9.62 0.67
CA TYR A 118 6.43 -9.81 -0.68
C TYR A 118 7.29 -10.78 -1.50
N ILE A 119 8.63 -10.68 -1.43
CA ILE A 119 9.53 -11.65 -2.10
C ILE A 119 9.21 -13.07 -1.63
N LYS A 120 9.10 -13.29 -0.31
CA LYS A 120 8.74 -14.58 0.25
C LYS A 120 7.38 -15.08 -0.27
N ALA A 121 6.38 -14.20 -0.35
CA ALA A 121 5.07 -14.55 -0.88
C ALA A 121 5.11 -14.94 -2.36
N TYR A 122 5.93 -14.26 -3.17
CA TYR A 122 6.18 -14.65 -4.57
C TYR A 122 6.91 -15.99 -4.68
N GLU A 123 7.97 -16.20 -3.90
CA GLU A 123 8.73 -17.47 -3.89
C GLU A 123 7.87 -18.66 -3.47
N LYS A 124 6.94 -18.44 -2.53
CA LYS A 124 5.96 -19.44 -2.07
C LYS A 124 4.72 -19.51 -2.96
N LYS A 125 4.70 -18.79 -4.09
CA LYS A 125 3.61 -18.79 -5.10
C LYS A 125 2.24 -18.40 -4.51
N VAL A 126 2.23 -17.58 -3.45
CA VAL A 126 1.01 -17.00 -2.85
C VAL A 126 0.48 -15.88 -3.73
N ILE A 127 1.37 -15.05 -4.27
CA ILE A 127 1.10 -13.99 -5.25
C ILE A 127 1.91 -14.23 -6.52
N ARG A 128 1.49 -13.65 -7.64
CA ARG A 128 2.16 -13.77 -8.95
C ARG A 128 2.50 -12.39 -9.52
N LYS A 129 3.69 -12.23 -10.11
CA LYS A 129 4.19 -10.92 -10.57
C LYS A 129 3.35 -10.34 -11.71
N ASP A 130 2.93 -11.18 -12.64
CA ASP A 130 2.05 -10.85 -13.77
C ASP A 130 0.63 -10.43 -13.34
N ARG A 131 0.29 -10.67 -12.06
CA ARG A 131 -0.98 -10.31 -11.42
C ARG A 131 -0.78 -9.34 -10.25
N THR A 132 0.38 -8.67 -10.20
CA THR A 132 0.65 -7.57 -9.28
C THR A 132 0.71 -6.26 -10.04
N PHE A 133 -0.05 -5.28 -9.55
CA PHE A 133 -0.21 -3.96 -10.15
C PHE A 133 0.11 -2.89 -9.11
N ILE A 134 0.98 -1.94 -9.43
CA ILE A 134 1.36 -0.86 -8.51
C ILE A 134 1.10 0.48 -9.18
N TYR A 135 0.34 1.33 -8.51
CA TYR A 135 0.06 2.70 -8.94
C TYR A 135 0.87 3.65 -8.08
N MET A 136 1.55 4.60 -8.73
CA MET A 136 2.48 5.52 -8.08
C MET A 136 2.55 6.83 -8.84
N MET A 137 2.96 7.89 -8.15
CA MET A 137 3.35 9.14 -8.80
C MET A 137 4.84 9.09 -9.17
N ASP A 138 5.22 9.86 -10.18
CA ASP A 138 6.64 10.14 -10.43
C ASP A 138 7.22 11.07 -9.36
N ASP A 139 8.54 11.20 -9.34
CA ASP A 139 9.22 12.02 -8.34
C ASP A 139 8.86 13.52 -8.43
N GLU A 140 8.54 14.02 -9.63
CA GLU A 140 8.15 15.42 -9.81
C GLU A 140 6.80 15.70 -9.13
N ARG A 141 5.82 14.80 -9.35
CA ARG A 141 4.47 14.87 -8.76
C ARG A 141 4.50 14.65 -7.26
N GLU A 142 5.27 13.67 -6.77
CA GLU A 142 5.47 13.46 -5.32
C GLU A 142 6.06 14.70 -4.62
N ARG A 143 6.93 15.47 -5.29
CA ARG A 143 7.50 16.72 -4.75
C ARG A 143 6.57 17.93 -4.89
N ALA A 144 5.61 17.89 -5.82
CA ALA A 144 4.62 18.94 -6.05
C ALA A 144 3.34 18.75 -5.23
N ASP A 145 3.10 17.54 -4.73
CA ASP A 145 2.00 17.22 -3.82
C ASP A 145 2.19 17.88 -2.43
N HIS A 146 1.20 17.78 -1.55
CA HIS A 146 1.27 18.27 -0.18
C HIS A 146 0.41 17.43 0.77
N VAL A 147 0.78 17.36 2.04
CA VAL A 147 -0.07 16.82 3.10
C VAL A 147 -0.07 17.77 4.29
N ALA A 148 -1.25 18.32 4.60
CA ALA A 148 -1.40 19.41 5.57
C ALA A 148 -0.35 20.52 5.29
N PHE A 149 0.48 20.85 6.28
CA PHE A 149 1.52 21.88 6.17
C PHE A 149 2.83 21.40 5.51
N TYR A 150 2.96 20.10 5.20
CA TYR A 150 4.14 19.55 4.56
C TYR A 150 4.03 19.69 3.03
N LYS A 151 4.93 20.48 2.43
CA LYS A 151 4.90 20.88 1.01
C LYS A 151 5.45 19.83 0.03
N LYS A 152 5.24 18.54 0.33
CA LYS A 152 5.50 17.37 -0.54
C LYS A 152 4.48 16.29 -0.18
N SER A 153 4.45 15.20 -0.90
CA SER A 153 3.55 14.08 -0.63
C SER A 153 3.73 13.46 0.77
N LEU A 154 2.70 12.72 1.19
CA LEU A 154 2.76 11.88 2.40
C LEU A 154 3.90 10.86 2.35
N LEU A 155 4.19 10.26 1.19
CA LEU A 155 5.31 9.32 1.07
C LEU A 155 6.66 10.01 1.28
N TYR A 156 6.82 11.25 0.81
CA TYR A 156 7.99 12.05 1.15
C TYR A 156 8.09 12.29 2.65
N LEU A 157 7.01 12.66 3.32
CA LEU A 157 7.02 12.83 4.78
C LEU A 157 7.48 11.54 5.48
N VAL A 158 6.85 10.41 5.14
CA VAL A 158 7.19 9.11 5.75
C VAL A 158 8.66 8.79 5.54
N SER A 159 9.14 8.91 4.29
CA SER A 159 10.53 8.66 3.90
C SER A 159 11.54 9.56 4.63
N ARG A 160 11.18 10.83 4.88
CA ARG A 160 12.09 11.83 5.47
C ARG A 160 12.02 11.90 6.99
N ALA A 161 10.88 11.60 7.62
CA ALA A 161 10.67 11.95 9.02
C ALA A 161 10.11 10.82 9.88
N LEU A 162 9.37 9.86 9.30
CA LEU A 162 8.62 8.87 10.10
C LEU A 162 9.28 7.49 10.10
N GLU A 163 10.08 7.16 9.10
CA GLU A 163 10.97 6.00 9.15
C GLU A 163 12.20 6.23 10.03
N ASP A 164 12.82 5.16 10.49
CA ASP A 164 13.99 5.24 11.38
C ASP A 164 15.22 5.80 10.70
N ILE A 165 15.38 5.53 9.41
CA ILE A 165 16.46 6.05 8.59
C ILE A 165 15.91 7.17 7.72
N HIS A 166 16.48 8.38 7.85
CA HIS A 166 16.15 9.50 6.97
C HIS A 166 16.41 9.12 5.50
N LYS A 167 15.49 9.50 4.60
CA LYS A 167 15.51 9.14 3.18
C LYS A 167 15.35 7.62 2.94
N THR A 168 14.46 6.96 3.68
CA THR A 168 14.14 5.53 3.46
C THR A 168 13.31 5.37 2.19
N PRO A 169 13.66 4.46 1.26
CA PRO A 169 12.88 4.22 0.06
C PRO A 169 11.58 3.49 0.38
N LEU A 170 10.47 4.03 -0.13
CA LEU A 170 9.14 3.44 -0.01
C LEU A 170 8.72 2.87 -1.36
N LEU A 171 8.00 1.75 -1.33
CA LEU A 171 7.62 0.99 -2.52
C LEU A 171 6.75 1.82 -3.49
N GLY A 172 5.97 2.77 -2.96
CA GLY A 172 5.06 3.61 -3.72
C GLY A 172 5.68 4.82 -4.40
N MET A 173 6.96 5.10 -4.16
CA MET A 173 7.67 6.20 -4.83
C MET A 173 8.35 5.67 -6.10
N ALA A 174 8.07 6.22 -7.28
CA ALA A 174 8.68 5.75 -8.53
C ALA A 174 10.23 5.76 -8.49
N ALA A 175 10.83 6.72 -7.80
CA ALA A 175 12.28 6.80 -7.61
C ALA A 175 12.86 5.54 -6.93
N SER A 176 12.13 4.85 -6.05
CA SER A 176 12.64 3.64 -5.37
C SER A 176 12.86 2.45 -6.32
N TRP A 177 12.39 2.58 -7.57
CA TRP A 177 12.54 1.61 -8.65
C TRP A 177 13.62 1.97 -9.66
N ASP A 178 14.25 3.13 -9.50
CA ASP A 178 15.32 3.63 -10.37
C ASP A 178 16.50 4.09 -9.50
N ILE A 179 17.49 3.20 -9.38
CA ILE A 179 18.64 3.45 -8.52
C ILE A 179 19.56 4.54 -9.08
N ASP A 180 19.65 4.68 -10.41
CA ASP A 180 20.55 5.63 -11.04
C ASP A 180 19.96 7.04 -10.94
N TYR A 181 18.65 7.17 -11.19
CA TYR A 181 17.92 8.42 -10.91
C TYR A 181 18.01 8.80 -9.43
N SER A 182 17.76 7.85 -8.53
CA SER A 182 17.82 8.09 -7.08
C SER A 182 19.18 8.58 -6.61
N LYS A 183 20.27 8.01 -7.13
CA LYS A 183 21.64 8.46 -6.84
C LYS A 183 21.91 9.84 -7.40
N LYS A 184 21.58 10.07 -8.67
CA LYS A 184 21.81 11.35 -9.36
C LYS A 184 21.11 12.51 -8.65
N LYS A 185 19.95 12.27 -8.06
CA LYS A 185 19.13 13.27 -7.38
C LYS A 185 19.28 13.26 -5.85
N ASP A 186 20.16 12.43 -5.29
CA ASP A 186 20.34 12.26 -3.84
C ASP A 186 19.00 12.06 -3.09
N ILE A 187 18.15 11.19 -3.63
CA ILE A 187 16.79 10.98 -3.09
C ILE A 187 16.83 10.13 -1.84
N TYR A 188 17.63 9.06 -1.82
CA TYR A 188 17.64 8.08 -0.71
C TYR A 188 18.99 7.95 -0.03
N ASN A 189 18.95 7.45 1.20
CA ASN A 189 20.16 7.16 1.96
C ASN A 189 20.92 6.01 1.31
N THR A 190 22.25 6.16 1.17
CA THR A 190 23.10 5.19 0.49
C THR A 190 23.07 3.80 1.13
N ALA A 191 22.83 3.72 2.45
CA ALA A 191 22.67 2.45 3.18
C ALA A 191 21.47 1.62 2.68
N GLN A 192 20.48 2.26 2.02
CA GLN A 192 19.27 1.62 1.51
C GLN A 192 19.43 1.05 0.10
N TYR A 193 20.52 1.36 -0.60
CA TYR A 193 20.71 0.95 -2.00
C TYR A 193 20.83 -0.56 -2.19
N ALA A 194 21.31 -1.31 -1.20
CA ALA A 194 21.34 -2.77 -1.26
C ALA A 194 19.91 -3.35 -1.35
N GLU A 195 19.01 -2.87 -0.51
CA GLU A 195 17.60 -3.29 -0.51
C GLU A 195 16.91 -2.89 -1.82
N MET A 196 17.15 -1.68 -2.33
CA MET A 196 16.63 -1.24 -3.64
C MET A 196 17.10 -2.15 -4.77
N LYS A 197 18.41 -2.46 -4.87
CA LYS A 197 18.94 -3.35 -5.90
C LYS A 197 18.29 -4.74 -5.84
N ARG A 198 18.12 -5.28 -4.63
CA ARG A 198 17.49 -6.58 -4.42
C ARG A 198 16.04 -6.57 -4.93
N TRP A 199 15.27 -5.55 -4.54
CA TRP A 199 13.88 -5.42 -4.97
C TRP A 199 13.77 -5.23 -6.49
N ILE A 200 14.49 -4.28 -7.08
CA ILE A 200 14.46 -3.99 -8.52
C ILE A 200 14.77 -5.24 -9.35
N ARG A 201 15.78 -6.01 -8.95
CA ARG A 201 16.13 -7.28 -9.60
C ARG A 201 14.98 -8.28 -9.52
N TYR A 202 14.39 -8.42 -8.34
CA TYR A 202 13.33 -9.40 -8.10
C TYR A 202 12.02 -9.02 -8.79
N ALA A 203 11.66 -7.74 -8.75
CA ALA A 203 10.36 -7.21 -9.13
C ALA A 203 10.15 -7.08 -10.66
N LYS A 204 11.12 -7.53 -11.47
CA LYS A 204 10.96 -7.65 -12.92
C LYS A 204 9.66 -8.42 -13.25
N GLY A 205 8.82 -7.82 -14.09
CA GLY A 205 7.51 -8.37 -14.49
C GLY A 205 6.32 -7.87 -13.66
N ILE A 206 6.54 -7.12 -12.56
CA ILE A 206 5.44 -6.41 -11.88
C ILE A 206 5.02 -5.22 -12.74
N GLN A 207 3.70 -5.07 -12.93
CA GLN A 207 3.14 -3.97 -13.72
C GLN A 207 3.07 -2.70 -12.86
N ARG A 208 3.56 -1.59 -13.41
CA ARG A 208 3.61 -0.28 -12.73
C ARG A 208 2.90 0.78 -13.57
N PHE A 209 2.02 1.54 -12.92
CA PHE A 209 1.31 2.66 -13.49
C PHE A 209 1.83 3.93 -12.84
N VAL A 210 2.70 4.64 -13.54
CA VAL A 210 3.32 5.88 -13.06
C VAL A 210 2.52 7.08 -13.58
N PHE A 211 2.13 7.95 -12.65
CA PHE A 211 1.40 9.18 -12.93
C PHE A 211 2.36 10.36 -12.89
N ASP A 212 2.48 11.04 -14.03
CA ASP A 212 3.35 12.19 -14.24
C ASP A 212 2.53 13.48 -14.38
N LYS A 213 3.19 14.58 -14.76
CA LYS A 213 2.54 15.88 -14.98
C LYS A 213 1.39 15.85 -16.01
N SER A 214 1.43 14.95 -17.01
CA SER A 214 0.32 14.81 -17.98
C SER A 214 -0.95 14.21 -17.36
N LYS A 215 -0.82 13.60 -16.18
CA LYS A 215 -1.91 12.99 -15.40
C LYS A 215 -2.11 13.70 -14.06
N SER A 216 -1.93 15.02 -14.02
CA SER A 216 -1.99 15.81 -12.78
C SER A 216 -3.37 15.91 -12.13
N LYS A 217 -4.41 15.35 -12.74
CA LYS A 217 -5.77 15.30 -12.21
C LYS A 217 -6.34 13.89 -12.32
N VAL A 218 -7.10 13.50 -11.31
CA VAL A 218 -7.91 12.28 -11.33
C VAL A 218 -9.35 12.61 -11.68
N LYS A 219 -9.99 11.74 -12.47
CA LYS A 219 -11.37 11.93 -12.90
C LYS A 219 -12.29 11.17 -11.94
N THR A 220 -13.17 11.86 -11.23
CA THR A 220 -14.01 11.27 -10.16
C THR A 220 -15.40 10.86 -10.64
N SER A 221 -15.84 11.36 -11.80
CA SER A 221 -17.09 10.92 -12.43
C SER A 221 -17.04 11.03 -13.97
N LEU A 222 -17.97 10.37 -14.66
CA LEU A 222 -18.15 10.53 -16.10
C LEU A 222 -18.68 11.91 -16.51
N ARG A 223 -19.11 12.75 -15.57
CA ARG A 223 -19.56 14.13 -15.79
C ARG A 223 -18.41 15.14 -15.83
N ASP A 224 -17.18 14.65 -16.00
CA ASP A 224 -15.97 15.48 -16.03
C ASP A 224 -15.71 16.22 -14.70
N ASP A 225 -16.02 15.56 -13.58
CA ASP A 225 -15.57 15.97 -12.25
C ASP A 225 -14.11 15.54 -12.04
N TYR A 226 -13.30 16.44 -11.47
CA TYR A 226 -11.87 16.19 -11.22
C TYR A 226 -11.46 16.66 -9.83
N THR A 227 -10.49 15.94 -9.26
CA THR A 227 -9.64 16.44 -8.18
C THR A 227 -8.17 16.35 -8.58
N ASP A 228 -7.32 17.08 -7.87
CA ASP A 228 -5.88 17.04 -8.14
C ASP A 228 -5.31 15.65 -7.84
N LEU A 229 -4.32 15.25 -8.62
CA LEU A 229 -3.54 14.06 -8.32
C LEU A 229 -2.76 14.30 -7.02
N ALA A 230 -3.00 13.44 -6.04
CA ALA A 230 -2.33 13.44 -4.75
C ALA A 230 -2.09 12.00 -4.29
N HIS A 231 -1.25 11.82 -3.25
CA HIS A 231 -1.05 10.52 -2.61
C HIS A 231 -2.36 9.78 -2.32
N GLY A 232 -3.36 10.52 -1.83
CA GLY A 232 -4.66 9.99 -1.43
C GLY A 232 -5.68 9.83 -2.55
N SER A 233 -5.38 10.17 -3.81
CA SER A 233 -6.43 10.35 -4.84
C SER A 233 -6.61 9.17 -5.80
N PHE A 234 -5.81 8.11 -5.69
CA PHE A 234 -5.83 6.99 -6.65
C PHE A 234 -7.16 6.24 -6.67
N ASP A 235 -7.77 6.03 -5.51
CA ASP A 235 -9.05 5.37 -5.34
C ASP A 235 -10.26 6.30 -5.56
N ASN A 236 -10.02 7.59 -5.83
CA ASN A 236 -11.02 8.51 -6.35
C ASN A 236 -11.05 8.59 -7.89
N ASP A 237 -10.09 7.97 -8.60
CA ASP A 237 -10.07 7.98 -10.07
C ASP A 237 -10.91 6.82 -10.64
N ILE A 238 -12.01 7.14 -11.34
CA ILE A 238 -12.87 6.13 -11.97
C ILE A 238 -12.10 5.25 -12.94
N ARG A 239 -11.04 5.78 -13.58
CA ARG A 239 -10.21 5.03 -14.54
C ARG A 239 -9.31 4.04 -13.81
N VAL A 240 -8.78 4.41 -12.65
CA VAL A 240 -7.98 3.51 -11.81
C VAL A 240 -8.87 2.41 -11.24
N ILE A 241 -10.03 2.74 -10.70
CA ILE A 241 -10.97 1.74 -10.17
C ILE A 241 -11.48 0.81 -11.28
N GLU A 242 -11.86 1.34 -12.45
CA GLU A 242 -12.24 0.52 -13.60
C GLU A 242 -11.11 -0.43 -14.02
N GLN A 243 -9.87 0.07 -14.08
CA GLN A 243 -8.70 -0.74 -14.40
C GLN A 243 -8.46 -1.83 -13.35
N THR A 244 -8.62 -1.53 -12.06
CA THR A 244 -8.50 -2.53 -10.98
C THR A 244 -9.57 -3.60 -11.07
N ILE A 245 -10.82 -3.26 -11.37
CA ILE A 245 -11.89 -4.26 -11.58
C ILE A 245 -11.58 -5.13 -12.82
N ARG A 246 -11.07 -4.53 -13.91
CA ARG A 246 -10.63 -5.28 -15.10
C ARG A 246 -9.51 -6.26 -14.76
N GLN A 247 -8.54 -5.83 -13.94
CA GLN A 247 -7.44 -6.66 -13.46
C GLN A 247 -7.97 -7.82 -12.63
N ILE A 248 -8.84 -7.58 -11.67
CA ILE A 248 -9.51 -8.60 -10.85
C ILE A 248 -10.19 -9.63 -11.77
N LYS A 249 -11.06 -9.18 -12.67
CA LYS A 249 -11.85 -10.05 -13.55
C LYS A 249 -11.05 -10.69 -14.69
N GLY A 250 -9.84 -10.23 -14.97
CA GLY A 250 -9.04 -10.70 -16.11
C GLY A 250 -9.63 -10.35 -17.48
N VAL A 251 -10.36 -9.23 -17.60
CA VAL A 251 -11.07 -8.85 -18.83
C VAL A 251 -10.52 -7.57 -19.46
N GLY A 252 -10.54 -7.52 -20.80
CA GLY A 252 -10.13 -6.35 -21.55
C GLY A 252 -11.09 -5.16 -21.43
N LYS A 253 -12.37 -5.39 -21.13
CA LYS A 253 -13.41 -4.35 -21.00
C LYS A 253 -14.48 -4.81 -20.00
N LEU A 254 -15.02 -3.89 -19.21
CA LEU A 254 -16.15 -4.18 -18.32
C LEU A 254 -17.49 -4.06 -19.08
N LYS A 255 -18.48 -4.84 -18.64
CA LYS A 255 -19.86 -4.72 -19.12
C LYS A 255 -20.45 -3.35 -18.77
N TYR A 256 -20.17 -2.88 -17.56
CA TYR A 256 -20.57 -1.56 -17.04
C TYR A 256 -19.33 -0.81 -16.60
N LYS A 257 -19.25 0.48 -16.93
CA LYS A 257 -18.13 1.34 -16.55
C LYS A 257 -18.25 1.76 -15.10
N VAL A 258 -17.15 2.20 -14.51
CA VAL A 258 -17.20 2.92 -13.23
C VAL A 258 -17.60 4.36 -13.54
N GLU A 259 -18.77 4.77 -13.05
CA GLU A 259 -19.39 6.01 -13.52
C GLU A 259 -19.18 7.21 -12.59
N ASN A 260 -19.17 6.96 -11.28
CA ASN A 260 -19.13 8.02 -10.29
C ASN A 260 -18.59 7.48 -8.95
N LEU A 261 -17.62 8.20 -8.38
CA LEU A 261 -17.07 7.95 -7.04
C LEU A 261 -17.31 9.13 -6.08
N ASN A 262 -18.05 10.15 -6.51
CA ASN A 262 -18.46 11.26 -5.65
C ASN A 262 -19.57 10.80 -4.68
N GLY A 263 -19.54 11.30 -3.45
CA GLY A 263 -20.60 11.07 -2.45
C GLY A 263 -20.33 9.97 -1.42
N PHE A 264 -19.08 9.51 -1.31
CA PHE A 264 -18.57 8.69 -0.21
C PHE A 264 -17.54 9.46 0.60
#